data_AF-A0A377LUJ2-F1
#
_entry.id   AF-A0A377LUJ2-F1
#
_cell.length_a   1.000
_cell.length_b   1.000
_cell.length_c   1.000
_cell.angle_alpha   90.00
_cell.angle_beta   90.00
_cell.angle_gamma   90.00
#
_symmetry.space_group_name_H-M   'P 1'
#
loop_
_entity.id
_entity.type
_entity.pdbx_description
1 polymer ?
#
loop_
_entity_poly.entity_id
_entity_poly.type
_entity_poly.pdbx_seq_one_letter_code
_entity_poly.pdbx_strand_id
1 'polypeptide(L)'
;MMSPNADWAPVLPIRQSAATLWYHANTPNRTAQQVYNGLAGMWLIEDEVSKSLPIPNHYGVDDFPVIIQDKRLDNFAHRNTASRAAVALLATRCWSTARKVPMSKSRAAGFACVC
;
A
#
# COMPACT_ATOMS: atom_id res chain seq x y z
N MET A 1 24.79 -4.18 -0.14
CA MET A 1 24.11 -3.75 1.11
C MET A 1 24.49 -2.31 1.35
N MET A 2 23.52 -1.43 1.64
CA MET A 2 23.82 0.00 1.85
C MET A 2 24.24 0.22 3.30
N SER A 3 25.27 1.05 3.49
CA SER A 3 25.72 1.48 4.81
C SER A 3 24.74 2.51 5.39
N PRO A 4 24.64 2.64 6.72
CA PRO A 4 23.90 3.74 7.33
C PRO A 4 24.41 5.09 6.80
N ASN A 5 23.48 6.02 6.56
CA ASN A 5 23.73 7.36 6.01
C ASN A 5 24.31 7.40 4.57
N ALA A 6 24.31 6.28 3.85
CA ALA A 6 24.62 6.29 2.43
C ALA A 6 23.38 6.70 1.61
N ASP A 7 23.54 7.68 0.73
CA ASP A 7 22.49 8.08 -0.20
C ASP A 7 22.46 7.17 -1.44
N TRP A 8 21.26 6.87 -1.92
CA TRP A 8 21.05 6.12 -3.16
C TRP A 8 19.84 6.66 -3.91
N ALA A 9 20.06 7.08 -5.16
CA ALA A 9 19.05 7.70 -6.01
C ALA A 9 19.10 7.11 -7.43
N PRO A 10 18.49 5.93 -7.67
CA PRO A 10 18.47 5.31 -8.99
C PRO A 10 17.49 6.04 -9.92
N VAL A 11 17.82 6.12 -11.20
CA VAL A 11 16.86 6.49 -12.25
C VAL A 11 16.28 5.21 -12.83
N LEU A 12 14.97 5.03 -12.68
CA LEU A 12 14.26 3.81 -13.11
C LEU A 12 13.34 4.13 -14.30
N PRO A 13 13.65 3.66 -15.52
CA PRO A 13 12.76 3.82 -16.66
C PRO A 13 11.57 2.86 -16.55
N ILE A 14 10.35 3.39 -16.51
CA ILE A 14 9.13 2.59 -16.40
C ILE A 14 8.62 2.26 -17.81
N ARG A 15 8.64 0.96 -18.15
CA ARG A 15 8.23 0.42 -19.47
C ARG A 15 7.26 -0.76 -19.30
N GLN A 16 6.28 -0.59 -18.43
CA GLN A 16 5.25 -1.59 -18.16
C GLN A 16 3.88 -0.90 -18.12
N SER A 17 2.81 -1.67 -18.34
CA SER A 17 1.43 -1.19 -18.24
C SER A 17 1.09 -0.71 -16.83
N ALA A 18 -0.02 0.03 -16.71
CA ALA A 18 -0.55 0.46 -15.42
C ALA A 18 -0.70 -0.72 -14.45
N ALA A 19 -0.15 -0.57 -13.25
CA ALA A 19 -0.12 -1.62 -12.24
C ALA A 19 0.02 -1.03 -10.84
N THR A 20 -0.55 -1.76 -9.87
CA THR A 20 -0.34 -1.51 -8.44
C THR A 20 0.81 -2.37 -7.97
N LEU A 21 2.00 -1.78 -7.82
CA LEU A 21 3.19 -2.45 -7.31
C LEU A 21 3.46 -2.06 -5.85
N TRP A 22 4.42 -2.73 -5.25
CA TRP A 22 4.90 -2.44 -3.91
C TRP A 22 6.41 -2.68 -3.84
N TYR A 23 7.06 -1.99 -2.92
CA TYR A 23 8.46 -2.19 -2.60
C TYR A 23 8.62 -2.41 -1.10
N HIS A 24 9.64 -3.16 -0.72
CA HIS A 24 9.91 -3.44 0.68
C HIS A 24 11.41 -3.64 0.90
N ALA A 25 11.85 -3.47 2.15
CA ALA A 25 13.23 -3.76 2.50
C ALA A 25 13.56 -5.23 2.20
N ASN A 26 14.68 -5.48 1.53
CA ASN A 26 15.13 -6.83 1.17
C ASN A 26 16.54 -7.11 1.72
N THR A 27 16.81 -6.66 2.94
CA THR A 27 18.10 -6.89 3.59
C THR A 27 18.22 -8.35 4.03
N PRO A 28 19.26 -9.10 3.59
CA PRO A 28 19.44 -10.50 3.97
C PRO A 28 19.36 -10.68 5.50
N ASN A 29 18.61 -11.69 5.94
CA ASN A 29 18.38 -12.04 7.35
C ASN A 29 17.70 -10.95 8.22
N ARG A 30 17.31 -9.80 7.64
CA ARG A 30 16.64 -8.70 8.34
C ARG A 30 15.36 -8.22 7.66
N THR A 31 15.04 -8.72 6.45
CA THR A 31 13.82 -8.40 5.68
C THR A 31 12.56 -8.42 6.54
N ALA A 32 12.26 -9.54 7.21
CA ALA A 32 11.02 -9.67 7.99
C ALA A 32 10.90 -8.61 9.09
N GLN A 33 11.97 -8.36 9.85
CA GLN A 33 11.99 -7.37 10.93
C GLN A 33 11.86 -5.95 10.38
N GLN A 34 12.55 -5.64 9.29
CA GLN A 34 12.53 -4.33 8.65
C GLN A 34 11.13 -4.00 8.06
N VAL A 35 10.53 -4.95 7.35
CA VAL A 35 9.18 -4.80 6.81
C VAL A 35 8.15 -4.70 7.94
N TYR A 36 8.28 -5.52 9.00
CA TYR A 36 7.43 -5.42 10.18
C TYR A 36 7.49 -4.05 10.87
N ASN A 37 8.68 -3.45 10.89
CA ASN A 37 8.88 -2.10 11.42
C ASN A 37 8.37 -0.98 10.49
N GLY A 38 7.91 -1.32 9.29
CA GLY A 38 7.26 -0.38 8.37
C GLY A 38 8.05 -0.06 7.10
N LEU A 39 9.16 -0.77 6.82
CA LEU A 39 9.92 -0.57 5.57
C LEU A 39 9.26 -1.30 4.39
N ALA A 40 8.06 -0.85 4.04
CA ALA A 40 7.34 -1.19 2.83
C ALA A 40 6.53 0.01 2.34
N GLY A 41 6.31 0.09 1.04
CA GLY A 41 5.54 1.15 0.42
C GLY A 41 4.89 0.68 -0.88
N MET A 42 3.98 1.52 -1.37
CA MET A 42 3.26 1.30 -2.62
C MET A 42 3.92 2.04 -3.77
N TRP A 43 3.84 1.47 -4.97
CA TRP A 43 4.26 2.11 -6.20
C TRP A 43 3.14 1.96 -7.23
N LEU A 44 2.46 3.07 -7.52
CA LEU A 44 1.41 3.12 -8.52
C LEU A 44 1.99 3.52 -9.87
N ILE A 45 1.72 2.72 -10.89
CA ILE A 45 2.05 3.03 -12.28
C ILE A 45 0.74 3.28 -13.02
N GLU A 46 0.69 4.39 -13.74
CA GLU A 46 -0.45 4.81 -14.56
C GLU A 46 0.01 5.06 -15.98
N ASP A 47 -0.87 4.78 -16.94
CA ASP A 47 -0.67 4.97 -18.38
C ASP A 47 -1.87 5.73 -18.98
N GLU A 48 -1.82 6.06 -20.28
CA GLU A 48 -2.93 6.77 -20.91
C GLU A 48 -4.22 5.94 -20.94
N VAL A 49 -4.10 4.62 -21.07
CA VAL A 49 -5.25 3.70 -21.14
C VAL A 49 -6.01 3.69 -19.82
N SER A 50 -5.33 3.46 -18.70
CA SER A 50 -5.91 3.46 -17.35
C SER A 50 -6.56 4.79 -16.99
N LYS A 51 -5.98 5.92 -17.44
CA LYS A 51 -6.56 7.26 -17.24
C LYS A 51 -7.82 7.51 -18.05
N SER A 52 -7.96 6.84 -19.19
CA SER A 52 -9.15 6.96 -20.05
C SER A 52 -10.34 6.11 -19.59
N LEU A 53 -10.12 5.14 -18.70
CA LEU A 53 -11.18 4.28 -18.19
C LEU A 53 -12.13 5.09 -17.28
N PRO A 54 -13.46 4.82 -17.30
CA PRO A 54 -14.44 5.49 -16.44
C PRO A 54 -14.40 4.90 -15.02
N ILE A 55 -13.21 4.85 -14.43
CA ILE A 55 -12.94 4.36 -13.07
C ILE A 55 -12.52 5.53 -12.18
N PRO A 56 -12.80 5.47 -10.87
CA PRO A 56 -12.25 6.42 -9.90
C PRO A 56 -10.73 6.53 -10.02
N ASN A 57 -10.24 7.76 -10.13
CA ASN A 57 -8.84 8.06 -10.46
C ASN A 57 -8.28 9.27 -9.68
N HIS A 58 -9.01 9.76 -8.67
CA HIS A 58 -8.54 10.82 -7.78
C HIS A 58 -7.96 10.21 -6.51
N TYR A 59 -6.63 10.05 -6.51
CA TYR A 59 -5.89 9.52 -5.38
C TYR A 59 -6.19 10.28 -4.08
N GLY A 60 -6.58 9.55 -3.03
CA GLY A 60 -6.95 10.09 -1.72
C GLY A 60 -8.36 10.70 -1.64
N VAL A 61 -9.12 10.72 -2.73
CA VAL A 61 -10.52 11.21 -2.76
C VAL A 61 -11.49 10.07 -3.03
N ASP A 62 -11.31 9.38 -4.15
CA ASP A 62 -12.12 8.23 -4.55
C ASP A 62 -11.29 6.98 -4.86
N ASP A 63 -9.96 7.12 -4.84
CA ASP A 63 -8.97 6.07 -5.03
C ASP A 63 -8.01 5.97 -3.84
N PHE A 64 -8.08 4.88 -3.10
CA PHE A 64 -7.33 4.69 -1.85
C PHE A 64 -6.43 3.46 -1.91
N PRO A 65 -5.13 3.60 -1.60
CA PRO A 65 -4.28 2.45 -1.38
C PRO A 65 -4.61 1.82 -0.02
N VAL A 66 -4.92 0.53 -0.02
CA VAL A 66 -5.13 -0.22 1.21
C VAL A 66 -3.96 -1.17 1.39
N ILE A 67 -3.28 -1.04 2.52
CA ILE A 67 -2.15 -1.88 2.94
C ILE A 67 -2.57 -2.61 4.21
N ILE A 68 -2.64 -3.93 4.15
CA ILE A 68 -2.98 -4.77 5.31
C ILE A 68 -1.70 -5.34 5.91
N GLN A 69 -1.52 -5.19 7.22
CA GLN A 69 -0.42 -5.77 7.98
C GLN A 69 -0.93 -6.39 9.28
N ASP A 70 -0.59 -7.64 9.52
CA ASP A 70 -0.80 -8.27 10.82
C ASP A 70 0.38 -7.91 11.75
N LYS A 71 0.07 -7.34 12.92
CA LYS A 71 1.05 -7.00 13.95
C LYS A 71 0.62 -7.44 15.33
N ARG A 72 1.57 -8.06 16.05
CA ARG A 72 1.42 -8.37 17.47
C ARG A 72 1.86 -7.17 18.29
N LEU A 73 0.91 -6.64 19.05
CA LEU A 73 1.12 -5.56 20.00
C LEU A 73 1.08 -6.13 21.42
N ASP A 74 1.87 -5.55 22.32
CA ASP A 74 1.77 -5.83 23.75
C ASP A 74 0.66 -4.99 24.42
N ASN A 75 0.49 -5.16 25.73
CA ASN A 75 -0.53 -4.46 26.51
C ASN A 75 -0.35 -2.93 26.54
N PHE A 76 0.82 -2.42 26.14
CA PHE A 76 1.12 -0.99 26.04
C PHE A 76 1.11 -0.50 24.59
N ALA A 77 0.57 -1.31 23.66
CA ALA A 77 0.55 -1.05 22.23
C ALA A 77 1.94 -0.91 21.58
N HIS A 78 3.00 -1.42 22.21
CA HIS A 78 4.30 -1.54 21.58
C HIS A 78 4.34 -2.79 20.69
N ARG A 79 5.07 -2.69 19.58
CA ARG A 79 5.23 -3.79 18.64
C ARG A 79 6.14 -4.86 19.24
N ASN A 80 5.66 -6.09 19.30
CA ASN A 80 6.50 -7.23 19.63
C ASN A 80 7.33 -7.63 18.39
N THR A 81 8.59 -7.21 18.34
CA THR A 81 9.52 -7.53 17.24
C THR A 81 10.13 -8.93 17.32
N ALA A 82 9.88 -9.68 18.41
CA ALA A 82 10.35 -11.07 18.56
C ALA A 82 9.44 -12.08 17.85
N SER A 83 8.19 -11.71 17.54
CA SER A 83 7.29 -12.57 16.77
C SER A 83 7.54 -12.46 15.26
N ARG A 84 7.63 -13.62 14.59
CA ARG A 84 7.64 -13.72 13.12
C ARG A 84 6.33 -13.13 12.59
N ALA A 85 6.38 -11.92 12.07
CA ALA A 85 5.22 -11.33 11.42
C ALA A 85 5.09 -11.90 10.00
N ALA A 86 3.93 -12.48 9.72
CA ALA A 86 3.52 -12.76 8.35
C ALA A 86 3.07 -11.43 7.74
N VAL A 87 3.91 -10.84 6.91
CA VAL A 87 3.50 -9.69 6.10
C VAL A 87 2.77 -10.25 4.89
N ALA A 88 1.46 -10.49 5.03
CA ALA A 88 0.58 -10.61 3.89
C ALA A 88 0.16 -9.19 3.49
N LEU A 89 1.02 -8.50 2.74
CA LEU A 89 0.64 -7.21 2.17
C LEU A 89 -0.30 -7.48 0.99
N LEU A 90 -1.61 -7.52 1.25
CA LEU A 90 -2.56 -7.26 0.17
C LEU A 90 -2.55 -5.75 -0.05
N ALA A 91 -1.84 -5.35 -1.09
CA ALA A 91 -1.88 -4.03 -1.67
C ALA A 91 -3.02 -4.03 -2.68
N THR A 92 -4.15 -3.44 -2.33
CA THR A 92 -5.30 -3.36 -3.23
C THR A 92 -5.68 -1.91 -3.45
N ARG A 93 -5.90 -1.55 -4.73
CA ARG A 93 -6.46 -0.26 -5.12
C ARG A 93 -7.96 -0.36 -4.93
N CYS A 94 -8.48 0.39 -3.96
CA CYS A 94 -9.89 0.33 -3.61
C CYS A 94 -10.56 1.65 -3.91
N TRP A 95 -11.74 1.60 -4.52
CA TRP A 95 -12.50 2.77 -4.87
C TRP A 95 -13.73 2.93 -3.98
N SER A 96 -14.00 4.16 -3.55
CA SER A 96 -15.26 4.46 -2.91
C SER A 96 -16.33 4.63 -4.00
N THR A 97 -17.28 3.70 -4.08
CA THR A 97 -18.45 3.85 -4.96
C THR A 97 -19.48 4.78 -4.33
N ALA A 98 -19.08 6.02 -4.03
CA ALA A 98 -20.00 7.04 -3.57
C ALA A 98 -20.85 7.53 -4.75
N ARG A 99 -21.97 6.85 -5.03
CA ARG A 99 -23.15 7.60 -5.51
C ARG A 99 -23.33 8.72 -4.47
N LYS A 100 -23.26 10.00 -4.89
CA LYS A 100 -23.57 11.15 -4.01
C LYS A 100 -24.96 10.96 -3.42
N VAL A 101 -25.05 10.33 -2.26
CA VAL A 101 -26.26 10.26 -1.44
C VAL A 101 -25.98 11.18 -0.25
N PRO A 102 -26.84 12.19 0.01
CA PRO A 102 -26.59 13.18 1.03
C PRO A 102 -26.39 12.52 2.40
N MET A 103 -25.39 13.02 3.14
CA MET A 103 -25.03 12.52 4.46
C MET A 103 -26.18 12.72 5.45
N SER A 104 -27.03 11.71 5.60
CA SER A 104 -27.78 11.52 6.84
C SER A 104 -27.94 10.02 7.09
N LYS A 105 -27.36 9.58 8.21
CA LYS A 105 -27.51 8.26 8.83
C LYS A 105 -26.91 7.06 8.07
N SER A 106 -25.66 6.75 8.44
CA SER A 106 -25.17 5.39 8.72
C SER A 106 -25.62 4.28 7.76
N ARG A 107 -24.97 4.16 6.60
CA ARG A 107 -24.95 2.93 5.77
C ARG A 107 -23.60 2.79 5.08
N ALA A 108 -23.08 1.56 5.08
CA ALA A 108 -21.73 1.18 4.66
C ALA A 108 -21.35 1.74 3.28
N ALA A 109 -20.21 2.45 3.21
CA ALA A 109 -19.55 2.73 1.95
C ALA A 109 -19.07 1.38 1.37
N GLY A 110 -19.62 0.98 0.23
CA GLY A 110 -19.14 -0.19 -0.50
C GLY A 110 -17.79 0.15 -1.12
N PHE A 111 -16.72 -0.43 -0.58
CA PHE A 111 -15.41 -0.42 -1.19
C PHE A 111 -15.37 -1.50 -2.28
N ALA A 112 -15.22 -1.07 -3.54
CA ALA A 112 -14.95 -1.98 -4.64
C ALA A 112 -13.42 -2.04 -4.82
N CYS A 113 -12.85 -3.23 -4.69
CA CYS A 113 -11.41 -3.47 -4.79
C CYS A 113 -11.17 -4.33 -6.03
N VAL A 114 -10.29 -3.88 -6.92
CA VAL A 114 -9.83 -4.67 -8.07
C VAL A 114 -8.42 -5.17 -7.74
N CYS A 115 -8.25 -6.50 -7.76
CA CYS A 115 -6.95 -7.17 -7.65
C CYS A 115 -6.25 -7.19 -9.01
#